data_AF-A0AAN0NIW5-F1
#
_entry.id   AF-A0AAN0NIW5-F1
#
_cell.length_a   1.000
_cell.length_b   1.000
_cell.length_c   1.000
_cell.angle_alpha   90.00
_cell.angle_beta   90.00
_cell.angle_gamma   90.00
#
_symmetry.space_group_name_H-M   'P 1'
#
loop_
_entity.id
_entity.type
_entity.pdbx_description
1 polymer ?
#
loop_
_entity_poly.entity_id
_entity_poly.type
_entity_poly.pdbx_seq_one_letter_code
_entity_poly.pdbx_strand_id
1 'polypeptide(L)' 'MTLNLLPNINDPDGFYDELLESHQGLTDKESEALNARLILVLANHIGDRDILRSALDAAKRT' A
#
# COMPACT_ATOMS: atom_id res chain seq x y z
N MET A 1 12.79 12.59 1.00
CA MET A 1 12.63 12.18 2.43
C MET A 1 13.08 10.73 2.57
N THR A 2 13.15 10.16 3.78
CA THR A 2 13.42 8.72 3.99
C THR A 2 12.12 7.94 4.13
N LEU A 3 12.10 6.68 3.65
CA LEU A 3 10.97 5.77 3.84
C LEU A 3 10.67 5.57 5.34
N ASN A 4 9.40 5.73 5.74
CA ASN A 4 8.93 5.38 7.08
C ASN A 4 8.31 3.98 7.07
N LEU A 5 8.81 3.08 7.92
CA LEU A 5 8.31 1.72 8.10
C LEU A 5 7.51 1.54 9.40
N LEU A 6 7.38 2.60 10.19
CA LEU A 6 6.59 2.61 11.42
C LEU A 6 5.16 3.05 11.12
N PRO A 7 4.19 2.70 11.99
CA PRO A 7 2.83 3.22 11.90
C PRO A 7 2.83 4.74 11.78
N ASN A 8 2.20 5.26 10.73
CA ASN A 8 2.24 6.67 10.36
C ASN A 8 0.84 7.28 10.18
N ILE A 9 -0.20 6.56 10.58
CA ILE A 9 -1.59 7.01 10.55
C ILE A 9 -2.21 6.83 11.94
N ASN A 10 -3.18 7.68 12.28
CA ASN A 10 -3.77 7.73 13.63
C ASN A 10 -4.55 6.46 14.00
N ASP A 11 -5.13 5.78 13.01
CA ASP A 11 -5.93 4.57 13.19
C ASP A 11 -5.52 3.49 12.17
N PRO A 12 -4.44 2.73 12.46
CA PRO A 12 -3.96 1.68 11.58
C PRO A 12 -4.96 0.53 11.41
N ASP A 13 -5.68 0.19 12.49
CA ASP A 13 -6.63 -0.92 12.52
C ASP A 13 -7.89 -0.58 11.71
N GLY A 14 -8.45 0.62 11.89
CA GLY A 14 -9.60 1.08 11.11
C GLY A 14 -9.31 1.13 9.60
N PHE A 15 -8.12 1.60 9.21
CA PHE A 15 -7.72 1.56 7.79
C PHE A 15 -7.56 0.13 7.27
N TYR A 16 -7.09 -0.80 8.10
CA TYR A 16 -6.98 -2.21 7.72
C TYR A 16 -8.36 -2.85 7.49
N ASP A 17 -9.34 -2.51 8.34
CA ASP A 17 -10.72 -2.95 8.17
C ASP A 17 -11.33 -2.40 6.87
N GLU A 18 -11.16 -1.11 6.58
CA GLU A 18 -11.60 -0.50 5.30
C GLU A 18 -10.95 -1.17 4.08
N LEU A 19 -9.65 -1.49 4.18
CA LEU A 19 -8.93 -2.20 3.13
C LEU A 19 -9.53 -3.59 2.93
N LEU A 20 -9.77 -4.35 4.00
CA LEU A 20 -10.37 -5.69 3.92
C LEU A 20 -11.79 -5.65 3.33
N GLU A 21 -12.60 -4.66 3.74
CA GLU A 21 -13.93 -4.43 3.16
C GLU A 21 -13.86 -4.15 1.66
N SER A 22 -12.84 -3.43 1.19
CA SER A 22 -12.66 -3.16 -0.24
C SER A 22 -12.42 -4.42 -1.08
N HIS A 23 -12.01 -5.52 -0.45
CA HIS A 23 -11.81 -6.82 -1.09
C HIS A 23 -13.04 -7.73 -1.01
N GLN A 24 -14.07 -7.39 -0.24
CA GLN A 24 -15.25 -8.25 -0.09
C GLN A 24 -15.97 -8.47 -1.42
N GLY A 25 -16.26 -9.73 -1.73
CA GLY A 25 -16.95 -10.13 -2.96
C GLY A 25 -16.07 -10.15 -4.22
N LEU A 26 -14.78 -9.79 -4.11
CA LEU A 26 -13.83 -9.91 -5.21
C LEU A 26 -13.25 -11.33 -5.29
N THR A 27 -12.98 -11.77 -6.51
CA THR A 27 -12.10 -12.92 -6.75
C THR A 27 -10.65 -12.58 -6.44
N ASP A 28 -9.79 -13.58 -6.27
CA ASP A 28 -8.35 -13.39 -6.05
C ASP A 28 -7.71 -12.48 -7.10
N LYS A 29 -8.07 -12.66 -8.38
CA LYS A 29 -7.55 -11.84 -9.48
C LYS A 29 -8.01 -10.39 -9.41
N GLU A 30 -9.26 -10.15 -9.01
CA GLU A 30 -9.79 -8.80 -8.85
C GLU A 30 -9.18 -8.11 -7.63
N SER A 31 -8.92 -8.87 -6.56
CA SER A 31 -8.21 -8.45 -5.37
C SER A 31 -6.77 -8.03 -5.70
N GLU A 32 -6.04 -8.82 -6.48
CA GLU A 32 -4.70 -8.47 -7.00
C GLU A 32 -4.75 -7.18 -7.85
N ALA A 33 -5.76 -7.05 -8.73
CA ALA A 33 -5.93 -5.87 -9.55
C ALA A 33 -6.30 -4.62 -8.73
N LEU A 34 -7.04 -4.77 -7.63
CA LEU A 34 -7.31 -3.70 -6.67
C LEU A 34 -6.01 -3.25 -6.01
N ASN A 35 -5.22 -4.19 -5.49
CA ASN A 35 -3.93 -3.89 -4.85
C ASN A 35 -2.96 -3.19 -5.80
N ALA A 36 -2.84 -3.64 -7.05
CA ALA A 36 -1.99 -2.99 -8.04
C ALA A 36 -2.41 -1.53 -8.31
N ARG A 37 -3.72 -1.27 -8.43
CA ARG A 37 -4.24 0.09 -8.59
C ARG A 37 -3.98 0.96 -7.37
N LEU A 38 -4.21 0.42 -6.17
CA LEU A 38 -3.95 1.13 -4.90
C LEU A 38 -2.47 1.53 -4.79
N ILE A 39 -1.54 0.61 -5.08
CA ILE A 39 -0.10 0.89 -5.09
C ILE A 39 0.23 2.05 -6.04
N LEU A 40 -0.35 2.09 -7.24
CA LEU A 40 -0.12 3.17 -8.21
C LEU A 40 -0.65 4.52 -7.70
N VAL A 41 -1.84 4.54 -7.08
CA VAL A 41 -2.42 5.76 -6.49
C VAL A 41 -1.52 6.29 -5.37
N LEU A 42 -1.07 5.41 -4.46
CA LEU A 42 -0.16 5.80 -3.38
C LEU A 42 1.20 6.24 -3.91
N ALA A 43 1.73 5.59 -4.95
CA ALA A 43 2.99 5.98 -5.57
C ALA A 43 2.91 7.38 -6.19
N ASN A 44 1.80 7.70 -6.84
CA ASN A 44 1.54 9.03 -7.38
C ASN A 44 1.40 10.08 -6.27
N HIS A 45 0.78 9.74 -5.15
CA HIS A 45 0.68 10.63 -3.99
C HIS A 45 2.05 10.91 -3.34
N ILE A 46 2.90 9.88 -3.22
CA ILE A 46 4.25 10.00 -2.65
C ILE A 46 5.15 10.86 -3.56
N GLY A 47 5.12 10.64 -4.88
CA GLY A 47 5.83 11.45 -5.89
C GLY A 47 7.37 11.41 -5.86
N ASP A 48 7.98 10.91 -4.79
CA ASP A 48 9.44 10.82 -4.60
C ASP A 48 9.97 9.45 -5.04
N ARG A 49 10.75 9.44 -6.13
CA ARG A 49 11.30 8.21 -6.74
C ARG A 49 12.25 7.46 -5.81
N ASP A 50 12.98 8.15 -4.95
CA ASP A 50 13.92 7.51 -4.03
C ASP A 50 13.18 6.77 -2.92
N ILE A 51 12.11 7.37 -2.39
CA ILE A 51 11.21 6.71 -1.42
C ILE A 51 10.58 5.46 -2.05
N LEU A 52 10.08 5.56 -3.28
CA LEU A 52 9.48 4.43 -3.98
C LEU A 52 10.47 3.29 -4.21
N ARG A 53 11.73 3.62 -4.55
CA ARG A 53 12.80 2.61 -4.69
C ARG A 53 13.10 1.93 -3.35
N SER A 54 13.23 2.70 -2.27
CA SER A 54 13.42 2.13 -0.94
C SER A 54 12.25 1.24 -0.52
N ALA A 55 11.00 1.61 -0.86
CA ALA A 55 9.82 0.80 -0.58
C ALA A 55 9.84 -0.54 -1.32
N LEU A 56 10.21 -0.55 -2.60
CA LEU A 56 10.40 -1.79 -3.38
C LEU A 56 11.50 -2.68 -2.81
N ASP A 57 12.61 -2.09 -2.39
CA ASP A 57 13.71 -2.84 -1.79
C ASP A 57 13.35 -3.40 -0.41
N ALA A 58 12.51 -2.71 0.36
CA ALA A 58 11.97 -3.21 1.62
C ALA A 58 11.01 -4.40 1.38
N ALA A 59 10.07 -4.27 0.43
CA ALA A 59 9.09 -5.31 0.12
C ALA A 59 9.72 -6.63 -0.39
N LYS A 60 10.90 -6.58 -1.01
CA LYS A 60 11.65 -7.77 -1.47
C LYS A 60 12.37 -8.53 -0.36
N ARG A 61 12.57 -7.92 0.81
CA ARG A 61 13.39 -8.49 1.92
C ARG A 61 12.57 -9.36 2.87
N THR A 62 11.24 -9.26 2.79
CA THR A 62 10.25 -10.15 3.41
C THR A 62 9.98 -11.34 2.51
#